data_AF-A0A1S2MB49-F1
#
_entry.id   AF-A0A1S2MB49-F1
#
_cell.length_a   1.000
_cell.length_b   1.000
_cell.length_c   1.000
_cell.angle_alpha   90.00
_cell.angle_beta   90.00
_cell.angle_gamma   90.00
#
_symmetry.space_group_name_H-M   'P 1'
#
loop_
_entity.id
_entity.type
_entity.pdbx_description
1 polymer ?
#
loop_
_entity_poly.entity_id
_entity_poly.type
_entity_poly.pdbx_seq_one_letter_code
_entity_poly.pdbx_strand_id
1 'polypeptide(L)'
;MSKRIKVSLVILGLIIVVYSFMAFKETTSLSYNSVDEAFNDFLVKKHGIEDPSDNELGEIAHYEVNNYVFVAYLINNNLSLAQFEKGKHGWQWRNVSNNMNANESSKYTKVDHLKNEIIMYGIIPEKIIENVQQVKVDSFDASIISLNEKIGLWILVSTSNFHSINNINIEYFSSSGSAIQF
;
A
#
# COMPACT_ATOMS: atom_id res chain seq x y z
N MET A 1 36.85 -1.95 -39.87
CA MET A 1 35.40 -1.98 -39.57
C MET A 1 34.64 -1.36 -40.74
N SER A 2 33.77 -2.11 -41.41
CA SER A 2 33.02 -1.66 -42.61
C SER A 2 32.15 -0.43 -42.30
N LYS A 3 32.06 0.54 -43.23
CA LYS A 3 31.18 1.72 -43.13
C LYS A 3 29.74 1.35 -42.77
N ARG A 4 29.25 0.20 -43.27
CA ARG A 4 27.90 -0.30 -42.99
C ARG A 4 27.71 -0.67 -41.52
N ILE A 5 28.72 -1.30 -40.90
CA ILE A 5 28.69 -1.69 -39.48
C ILE A 5 28.65 -0.46 -38.57
N LYS A 6 29.39 0.61 -38.92
CA LYS A 6 29.36 1.88 -38.17
C LYS A 6 28.00 2.56 -38.24
N VAL A 7 27.38 2.60 -39.42
CA VAL A 7 26.04 3.19 -39.60
C VAL A 7 24.98 2.41 -38.82
N SER A 8 25.01 1.08 -38.86
CA SER A 8 24.09 0.24 -38.08
C SER A 8 24.24 0.45 -36.57
N LEU A 9 25.47 0.61 -36.05
CA LEU A 9 25.71 0.90 -34.64
C LEU A 9 25.16 2.26 -34.20
N VAL A 10 25.30 3.28 -35.04
CA VAL A 10 24.74 4.62 -34.77
C VAL A 10 23.21 4.56 -34.73
N ILE A 11 22.57 3.86 -35.68
CA ILE A 11 21.12 3.69 -35.71
C ILE A 11 20.63 2.93 -34.46
N LEU A 12 21.30 1.85 -34.08
CA LEU A 12 20.96 1.07 -32.89
C LEU A 12 21.08 1.92 -31.61
N GLY A 13 22.16 2.70 -31.48
CA GLY A 13 22.33 3.62 -30.37
C GLY A 13 21.23 4.68 -30.29
N LEU A 14 20.81 5.21 -31.45
CA LEU A 14 19.76 6.22 -31.53
C LEU A 14 18.39 5.64 -31.13
N ILE A 15 18.08 4.41 -31.54
CA ILE A 15 16.88 3.67 -31.11
C ILE A 15 16.87 3.51 -29.58
N ILE A 16 17.98 3.06 -28.98
CA ILE A 16 18.08 2.88 -27.52
C ILE A 16 17.84 4.19 -26.77
N VAL A 17 18.42 5.30 -27.25
CA VAL A 17 18.24 6.62 -26.63
C VAL A 17 16.78 7.09 -26.73
N VAL A 18 16.14 6.93 -27.88
CA VAL A 18 14.72 7.29 -28.07
C VAL A 18 13.82 6.47 -27.15
N TYR A 19 14.04 5.16 -27.07
CA TYR A 19 13.28 4.30 -26.16
C TYR A 19 13.51 4.68 -24.69
N SER A 20 14.75 4.98 -24.30
CA SER A 20 15.07 5.41 -22.94
C SER A 20 14.37 6.74 -22.59
N PHE A 21 14.30 7.67 -23.54
CA PHE A 21 13.61 8.94 -23.37
C PHE A 21 12.08 8.79 -23.29
N MET A 22 11.49 7.91 -24.11
CA MET A 22 10.07 7.58 -24.01
C MET A 22 9.71 6.94 -22.67
N ALA A 23 10.50 5.94 -22.24
CA ALA A 23 10.30 5.30 -20.94
C ALA A 23 10.46 6.27 -19.77
N PHE A 24 11.43 7.19 -19.85
CA PHE A 24 11.60 8.25 -18.86
C PHE A 24 10.40 9.19 -18.80
N LYS A 25 9.89 9.62 -19.97
CA LYS A 25 8.71 10.49 -20.07
C LYS A 25 7.47 9.82 -19.50
N GLU A 26 7.24 8.56 -19.85
CA GLU A 26 6.12 7.76 -19.35
C GLU A 26 6.19 7.61 -17.81
N THR A 27 7.38 7.35 -17.28
CA THR A 27 7.64 7.27 -15.83
C THR A 27 7.34 8.59 -15.12
N THR A 28 7.75 9.73 -15.68
CA THR A 28 7.42 11.06 -15.12
C THR A 28 5.95 11.43 -15.27
N SER A 29 5.25 10.94 -16.30
CA SER A 29 3.82 11.21 -16.48
C SER A 29 2.91 10.40 -15.55
N LEU A 30 3.45 9.37 -14.91
CA LEU A 30 2.73 8.51 -13.96
C LEU A 30 3.06 8.82 -12.49
N SER A 31 3.90 9.83 -12.24
CA SER A 31 4.30 10.26 -10.90
C SER A 31 3.67 11.59 -10.50
N TYR A 32 3.25 11.68 -9.25
CA TYR A 32 2.54 12.84 -8.68
C TYR A 32 3.39 13.54 -7.63
N ASN A 33 3.14 14.83 -7.37
CA ASN A 33 3.94 15.61 -6.42
C ASN A 33 3.58 15.27 -4.97
N SER A 34 2.32 14.90 -4.72
CA SER A 34 1.83 14.46 -3.40
C SER A 34 1.14 13.10 -3.49
N VAL A 35 0.96 12.46 -2.32
CA VAL A 35 0.15 11.24 -2.21
C VAL A 35 -1.31 11.54 -2.51
N ASP A 36 -1.83 12.69 -2.06
CA ASP A 36 -3.22 13.07 -2.30
C ASP A 36 -3.53 13.20 -3.81
N GLU A 37 -2.62 13.79 -4.58
CA GLU A 37 -2.74 13.85 -6.05
C GLU A 37 -2.75 12.44 -6.65
N ALA A 38 -1.83 11.57 -6.20
CA ALA A 38 -1.76 10.20 -6.65
C ALA A 38 -3.01 9.39 -6.27
N PHE A 39 -3.57 9.64 -5.08
CA PHE A 39 -4.74 8.95 -4.55
C PHE A 39 -6.00 9.39 -5.28
N ASN A 40 -6.18 10.68 -5.56
CA ASN A 40 -7.30 11.18 -6.35
C ASN A 40 -7.29 10.61 -7.77
N ASP A 41 -6.14 10.62 -8.44
CA ASP A 41 -6.01 9.97 -9.76
C ASP A 41 -6.28 8.45 -9.69
N PHE A 42 -5.82 7.80 -8.63
CA PHE A 42 -6.13 6.40 -8.37
C PHE A 42 -7.64 6.17 -8.21
N LEU A 43 -8.35 6.99 -7.43
CA LEU A 43 -9.80 6.88 -7.24
C LEU A 43 -10.55 6.99 -8.58
N VAL A 44 -10.20 7.97 -9.41
CA VAL A 44 -10.77 8.15 -10.75
C VAL A 44 -10.51 6.91 -11.61
N LYS A 45 -9.26 6.44 -11.69
CA LYS A 45 -8.89 5.33 -12.58
C LYS A 45 -9.44 3.99 -12.13
N LYS A 46 -9.49 3.73 -10.82
CA LYS A 46 -9.80 2.41 -10.27
C LYS A 46 -11.28 2.26 -9.91
N HIS A 47 -11.93 3.34 -9.49
CA HIS A 47 -13.30 3.32 -9.01
C HIS A 47 -14.24 4.25 -9.79
N GLY A 48 -13.72 5.12 -10.67
CA GLY A 48 -14.54 6.07 -11.43
C GLY A 48 -15.04 7.25 -10.60
N ILE A 49 -14.47 7.46 -9.41
CA ILE A 49 -14.85 8.55 -8.49
C ILE A 49 -14.09 9.81 -8.89
N GLU A 50 -14.79 10.78 -9.48
CA GLU A 50 -14.22 12.06 -9.92
C GLU A 50 -14.12 13.10 -8.79
N ASP A 51 -14.98 12.99 -7.78
CA ASP A 51 -15.02 13.90 -6.65
C ASP A 51 -14.82 13.12 -5.33
N PRO A 52 -13.81 13.44 -4.50
CA PRO A 52 -13.63 12.82 -3.18
C PRO A 52 -14.81 13.07 -2.21
N SER A 53 -15.70 14.03 -2.53
CA SER A 53 -16.94 14.27 -1.79
C SER A 53 -18.13 13.43 -2.28
N ASP A 54 -17.91 12.53 -3.24
CA ASP A 54 -18.90 11.51 -3.61
C ASP A 54 -19.27 10.69 -2.37
N ASN A 55 -20.57 10.48 -2.17
CA ASN A 55 -21.11 9.79 -1.00
C ASN A 55 -20.67 8.32 -0.92
N GLU A 56 -20.08 7.79 -2.01
CA GLU A 56 -19.47 6.48 -2.04
C GLU A 56 -18.14 6.40 -1.26
N LEU A 57 -17.40 7.51 -1.17
CA LEU A 57 -16.12 7.60 -0.46
C LEU A 57 -16.37 8.00 1.00
N GLY A 58 -16.06 7.09 1.90
CA GLY A 58 -16.14 7.34 3.34
C GLY A 58 -14.84 7.91 3.89
N GLU A 59 -14.54 7.53 5.12
CA GLU A 59 -13.34 8.00 5.81
C GLU A 59 -12.05 7.47 5.20
N ILE A 60 -10.98 8.25 5.41
CA ILE A 60 -9.65 8.01 4.88
C ILE A 60 -8.63 8.19 6.01
N ALA A 61 -7.69 7.25 6.12
CA ALA A 61 -6.55 7.31 7.04
C ALA A 61 -5.24 7.07 6.29
N HIS A 62 -4.21 7.81 6.69
CA HIS A 62 -2.87 7.75 6.10
C HIS A 62 -1.88 7.12 7.08
N TYR A 63 -1.02 6.25 6.58
CA TYR A 63 0.09 5.69 7.32
C TYR A 63 1.36 5.75 6.48
N GLU A 64 2.35 6.50 6.94
CA GLU A 64 3.63 6.68 6.26
C GLU A 64 4.72 5.83 6.91
N VAL A 65 5.48 5.10 6.09
CA VAL A 65 6.63 4.31 6.52
C VAL A 65 7.66 4.27 5.40
N ASN A 66 8.90 4.70 5.71
CA ASN A 66 9.99 4.80 4.75
C ASN A 66 9.60 5.63 3.51
N ASN A 67 9.61 5.02 2.33
CA ASN A 67 9.20 5.64 1.07
C ASN A 67 7.78 5.23 0.66
N TYR A 68 6.99 4.66 1.58
CA TYR A 68 5.65 4.19 1.31
C TYR A 68 4.63 4.98 2.11
N VAL A 69 3.47 5.22 1.49
CA VAL A 69 2.26 5.67 2.18
C VAL A 69 1.14 4.70 1.88
N PHE A 70 0.51 4.24 2.94
CA PHE A 70 -0.69 3.42 2.89
C PHE A 70 -1.88 4.30 3.16
N VAL A 71 -2.84 4.29 2.25
CA VAL A 71 -4.09 5.02 2.35
C VAL A 71 -5.18 4.01 2.58
N ALA A 72 -5.70 3.94 3.80
CA ALA A 72 -6.84 3.13 4.15
C ALA A 72 -8.11 3.95 3.92
N TYR A 73 -9.10 3.40 3.22
CA TYR A 73 -10.30 4.14 2.86
C TYR A 73 -11.52 3.23 2.76
N LEU A 74 -12.71 3.82 2.95
CA LEU A 74 -13.99 3.15 2.77
C LEU A 74 -14.59 3.51 1.42
N ILE A 75 -14.98 2.49 0.64
CA ILE A 75 -15.85 2.66 -0.52
C ILE A 75 -17.05 1.74 -0.36
N ASN A 76 -18.26 2.30 -0.39
CA ASN A 76 -19.49 1.51 -0.27
C ASN A 76 -19.48 0.57 0.97
N ASN A 77 -19.02 1.08 2.12
CA ASN A 77 -18.78 0.36 3.38
C ASN A 77 -17.75 -0.78 3.33
N ASN A 78 -17.01 -0.92 2.24
CA ASN A 78 -15.91 -1.88 2.15
C ASN A 78 -14.58 -1.20 2.43
N LEU A 79 -13.82 -1.78 3.35
CA LEU A 79 -12.49 -1.30 3.67
C LEU A 79 -11.49 -1.74 2.60
N SER A 80 -10.72 -0.77 2.13
CA SER A 80 -9.64 -0.96 1.18
C SER A 80 -8.37 -0.27 1.66
N LEU A 81 -7.22 -0.76 1.20
CA LEU A 81 -5.92 -0.21 1.51
C LEU A 81 -5.14 -0.05 0.20
N ALA A 82 -4.86 1.18 -0.20
CA ALA A 82 -4.01 1.50 -1.33
C ALA A 82 -2.59 1.80 -0.85
N GLN A 83 -1.60 1.31 -1.59
CA GLN A 83 -0.18 1.51 -1.32
C GLN A 83 0.41 2.45 -2.37
N PHE A 84 1.11 3.48 -1.91
CA PHE A 84 1.84 4.45 -2.71
C PHE A 84 3.33 4.37 -2.38
N GLU A 85 4.18 4.49 -3.40
CA GLU A 85 5.63 4.54 -3.26
C GLU A 85 6.17 5.85 -3.79
N LYS A 86 7.09 6.46 -3.03
CA LYS A 86 7.86 7.64 -3.44
C LYS A 86 9.05 7.21 -4.29
N GLY A 87 8.90 7.37 -5.61
CA GLY A 87 9.98 7.21 -6.57
C GLY A 87 10.80 8.50 -6.72
N LYS A 88 11.84 8.43 -7.56
CA LYS A 88 12.70 9.58 -7.91
C LYS A 88 11.92 10.76 -8.50
N HIS A 89 10.80 10.47 -9.17
CA HIS A 89 10.02 11.45 -9.91
C HIS A 89 8.71 11.86 -9.21
N GLY A 90 8.42 11.30 -8.05
CA GLY A 90 7.19 11.56 -7.29
C GLY A 90 6.53 10.29 -6.79
N TRP A 91 5.30 10.43 -6.29
CA TRP A 91 4.49 9.35 -5.75
C TRP A 91 3.79 8.57 -6.86
N GLN A 92 3.70 7.25 -6.70
CA GLN A 92 3.01 6.35 -7.63
C GLN A 92 2.22 5.32 -6.83
N TRP A 93 0.99 5.01 -7.25
CA TRP A 93 0.26 3.89 -6.68
C TRP A 93 0.90 2.57 -7.14
N ARG A 94 0.97 1.59 -6.24
CA ARG A 94 1.65 0.31 -6.47
C ARG A 94 0.73 -0.88 -6.32
N ASN A 95 -0.11 -0.87 -5.30
CA ASN A 95 -0.98 -1.98 -5.01
C ASN A 95 -2.25 -1.52 -4.30
N VAL A 96 -3.29 -2.35 -4.35
CA VAL A 96 -4.51 -2.16 -3.58
C VAL A 96 -5.02 -3.51 -3.10
N SER A 97 -5.34 -3.61 -1.82
CA SER A 97 -6.25 -4.66 -1.32
C SER A 97 -7.65 -4.11 -1.23
N ASN A 98 -8.57 -4.82 -1.87
CA ASN A 98 -9.99 -4.51 -1.85
C ASN A 98 -10.74 -5.46 -0.92
N ASN A 99 -11.94 -5.05 -0.52
CA ASN A 99 -12.96 -5.93 0.05
C ASN A 99 -12.51 -6.66 1.31
N MET A 100 -11.82 -5.94 2.19
CA MET A 100 -11.66 -6.42 3.55
C MET A 100 -13.04 -6.38 4.20
N ASN A 101 -13.65 -7.55 4.38
CA ASN A 101 -14.92 -7.67 5.07
C ASN A 101 -14.68 -7.29 6.53
N ALA A 102 -15.18 -6.14 6.98
CA ALA A 102 -15.00 -5.63 8.35
C ALA A 102 -15.44 -6.64 9.42
N ASN A 103 -16.34 -7.56 9.05
CA ASN A 103 -16.89 -8.60 9.91
C ASN A 103 -16.03 -9.88 9.99
N GLU A 104 -15.05 -10.06 9.10
CA GLU A 104 -14.13 -11.20 9.12
C GLU A 104 -12.83 -10.78 9.80
N SER A 105 -12.85 -10.88 11.13
CA SER A 105 -11.66 -10.77 11.95
C SER A 105 -10.56 -11.69 11.42
N SER A 106 -9.33 -11.18 11.32
CA SER A 106 -8.09 -11.91 11.01
C SER A 106 -7.77 -12.30 9.56
N LYS A 107 -8.43 -11.75 8.53
CA LYS A 107 -7.86 -11.84 7.17
C LYS A 107 -6.69 -10.87 7.04
N TYR A 108 -5.48 -11.43 6.86
CA TYR A 108 -4.32 -10.64 6.50
C TYR A 108 -4.03 -10.77 5.01
N THR A 109 -3.56 -9.69 4.38
CA THR A 109 -3.01 -9.77 3.02
C THR A 109 -1.51 -9.56 3.09
N LYS A 110 -0.76 -10.46 2.44
CA LYS A 110 0.68 -10.32 2.25
C LYS A 110 0.94 -9.65 0.90
N VAL A 111 1.61 -8.50 0.93
CA VAL A 111 2.17 -7.89 -0.27
C VAL A 111 3.69 -8.06 -0.19
N ASP A 112 4.24 -8.86 -1.10
CA ASP A 112 5.66 -9.15 -1.18
C ASP A 112 6.24 -8.50 -2.42
N HIS A 113 6.64 -7.23 -2.35
CA HIS A 113 7.34 -6.60 -3.47
C HIS A 113 8.36 -5.51 -3.06
N LEU A 114 9.59 -5.77 -3.56
CA LEU A 114 10.75 -4.89 -3.80
C LEU A 114 11.55 -4.42 -2.57
N LYS A 115 12.80 -4.93 -2.47
CA LYS A 115 13.84 -4.70 -1.42
C LYS A 115 13.77 -5.57 -0.15
N ASN A 116 13.31 -6.82 -0.26
CA ASN A 116 13.23 -7.78 0.86
C ASN A 116 12.29 -7.36 2.01
N GLU A 117 11.36 -6.44 1.77
CA GLU A 117 10.34 -6.06 2.75
C GLU A 117 9.03 -6.81 2.47
N ILE A 118 8.48 -7.38 3.53
CA ILE A 118 7.17 -8.03 3.56
C ILE A 118 6.22 -7.08 4.27
N ILE A 119 5.11 -6.77 3.61
CA ILE A 119 4.03 -5.99 4.18
C ILE A 119 2.87 -6.93 4.48
N MET A 120 2.42 -6.93 5.72
CA MET A 120 1.22 -7.63 6.16
C MET A 120 0.30 -6.65 6.85
N TYR A 121 -0.99 -6.77 6.60
CA TYR A 121 -2.00 -5.96 7.29
C TYR A 121 -3.28 -6.76 7.42
N GLY A 122 -4.10 -6.38 8.40
CA GLY A 122 -5.43 -6.96 8.62
C GLY A 122 -6.32 -6.02 9.43
N ILE A 123 -7.60 -6.38 9.52
CA ILE A 123 -8.59 -5.61 10.27
C ILE A 123 -8.48 -5.90 11.76
N ILE A 124 -8.56 -4.86 12.59
CA ILE A 124 -8.79 -4.97 14.02
C ILE A 124 -10.29 -5.19 14.24
N PRO A 125 -10.71 -6.26 14.93
CA PRO A 125 -12.12 -6.53 15.18
C PRO A 125 -12.84 -5.37 15.87
N GLU A 126 -14.05 -5.04 15.39
CA GLU A 126 -14.89 -3.95 15.93
C GLU A 126 -15.12 -4.08 17.44
N LYS A 127 -15.25 -5.31 17.95
CA LYS A 127 -15.48 -5.56 19.39
C LYS A 127 -14.33 -5.10 20.29
N ILE A 128 -13.12 -4.95 19.74
CA ILE A 128 -11.92 -4.67 20.53
C ILE A 128 -11.24 -3.36 20.18
N ILE A 129 -11.53 -2.75 19.03
CA ILE A 129 -10.80 -1.58 18.49
C ILE A 129 -10.61 -0.45 19.52
N GLU A 130 -11.63 -0.12 20.32
CA GLU A 130 -11.56 0.93 21.33
C GLU A 130 -10.54 0.64 22.45
N ASN A 131 -10.23 -0.63 22.67
CA ASN A 131 -9.36 -1.09 23.75
C ASN A 131 -7.96 -1.50 23.28
N VAL A 132 -7.77 -1.73 21.98
CA VAL A 132 -6.48 -2.14 21.42
C VAL A 132 -5.51 -0.96 21.41
N GLN A 133 -4.34 -1.16 21.99
CA GLN A 133 -3.24 -0.19 21.98
C GLN A 133 -1.97 -0.74 21.31
N GLN A 134 -1.86 -2.07 21.22
CA GLN A 134 -0.74 -2.72 20.56
C GLN A 134 -1.24 -3.99 19.87
N VAL A 135 -0.72 -4.24 18.67
CA VAL A 135 -0.93 -5.47 17.92
C VAL A 135 0.42 -6.12 17.70
N LYS A 136 0.53 -7.40 18.03
CA LYS A 136 1.70 -8.22 17.69
C LYS A 136 1.32 -9.24 16.64
N VAL A 137 2.17 -9.31 15.63
CA VAL A 137 2.12 -10.29 14.55
C VAL A 137 3.31 -11.21 14.78
N ASP A 138 3.03 -12.40 15.29
CA ASP A 138 3.95 -13.33 15.95
C ASP A 138 4.70 -12.68 17.13
N SER A 139 5.84 -12.06 16.86
CA SER A 139 6.68 -11.40 17.86
C SER A 139 7.06 -9.98 17.46
N PHE A 140 6.51 -9.48 16.36
CA PHE A 140 6.79 -8.15 15.83
C PHE A 140 5.63 -7.21 16.12
N ASP A 141 5.96 -5.98 16.51
CA ASP A 141 4.98 -4.93 16.72
C ASP A 141 4.46 -4.42 15.38
N ALA A 142 3.15 -4.48 15.20
CA ALA A 142 2.44 -3.88 14.08
C ALA A 142 1.94 -2.48 14.48
N SER A 143 1.92 -1.58 13.50
CA SER A 143 1.33 -0.25 13.67
C SER A 143 -0.18 -0.33 13.53
N ILE A 144 -0.91 0.47 14.30
CA ILE A 144 -2.37 0.56 14.23
C ILE A 144 -2.75 1.80 13.41
N ILE A 145 -3.69 1.63 12.48
CA ILE A 145 -4.30 2.68 11.67
C ILE A 145 -5.79 2.71 12.02
N SER A 146 -6.25 3.75 12.70
CA SER A 146 -7.68 3.95 12.97
C SER A 146 -8.29 4.79 11.84
N LEU A 147 -9.37 4.32 11.22
CA LEU A 147 -10.19 5.16 10.34
C LEU A 147 -11.22 5.92 11.18
N ASN A 148 -11.95 5.18 12.02
CA ASN A 148 -12.87 5.71 13.03
C ASN A 148 -12.80 4.88 14.32
N GLU A 149 -13.74 5.16 15.21
CA GLU A 149 -13.99 4.47 16.49
C GLU A 149 -14.33 2.97 16.33
N LYS A 150 -14.74 2.51 15.14
CA LYS A 150 -15.21 1.13 14.88
C LYS A 150 -14.33 0.34 13.92
N ILE A 151 -13.54 1.03 13.10
CA ILE A 151 -12.77 0.46 12.01
C ILE A 151 -11.31 0.87 12.19
N GLY A 152 -10.47 -0.13 12.44
CA GLY A 152 -9.03 0.03 12.41
C GLY A 152 -8.36 -1.14 11.71
N LEU A 153 -7.13 -0.91 11.27
CA LEU A 153 -6.25 -1.93 10.72
C LEU A 153 -4.96 -1.97 11.53
N TRP A 154 -4.31 -3.12 11.47
CA TRP A 154 -2.89 -3.20 11.82
C TRP A 154 -2.08 -3.38 10.54
N ILE A 155 -0.87 -2.84 10.51
CA ILE A 155 0.11 -3.01 9.44
C ILE A 155 1.48 -3.31 10.02
N LEU A 156 2.10 -4.38 9.52
CA LEU A 156 3.47 -4.76 9.80
C LEU A 156 4.29 -4.62 8.52
N VAL A 157 5.34 -3.82 8.56
CA VAL A 157 6.37 -3.75 7.53
C VAL A 157 7.64 -4.34 8.10
N SER A 158 8.14 -5.43 7.51
CA SER A 158 9.30 -6.15 8.03
C SER A 158 10.25 -6.56 6.93
N THR A 159 11.55 -6.35 7.16
CA THR A 159 12.64 -6.86 6.32
C THR A 159 12.97 -8.33 6.61
N SER A 160 12.35 -8.92 7.64
CA SER A 160 12.57 -10.30 8.01
C SER A 160 11.91 -11.22 7.00
N ASN A 161 12.68 -12.19 6.52
CA ASN A 161 12.22 -13.12 5.49
C ASN A 161 11.24 -14.11 6.11
N PHE A 162 9.96 -13.77 6.12
CA PHE A 162 8.90 -14.67 6.56
C PHE A 162 8.66 -15.75 5.47
N HIS A 163 9.53 -16.76 5.46
CA HIS A 163 9.62 -17.77 4.40
C HIS A 163 8.55 -18.88 4.46
N SER A 164 7.68 -18.91 5.47
CA SER A 164 6.64 -19.94 5.58
C SER A 164 5.47 -19.48 6.43
N ILE A 165 4.71 -18.50 5.95
CA ILE A 165 3.57 -18.00 6.70
C ILE A 165 2.30 -18.73 6.28
N ASN A 166 2.13 -19.98 6.73
CA ASN A 166 0.81 -20.60 6.68
C ASN A 166 0.01 -20.31 7.98
N ASN A 167 0.71 -19.99 9.08
CA ASN A 167 0.11 -19.68 10.38
C ASN A 167 0.78 -18.43 10.97
N ILE A 168 0.15 -17.26 10.87
CA ILE A 168 0.49 -16.06 11.65
C ILE A 168 -0.29 -16.12 12.96
N ASN A 169 0.38 -15.88 14.08
CA ASN A 169 -0.31 -15.55 15.32
C ASN A 169 -0.54 -14.03 15.40
N ILE A 170 -1.78 -13.60 15.62
CA ILE A 170 -2.10 -12.17 15.80
C ILE A 170 -2.64 -11.99 17.22
N GLU A 171 -1.91 -11.23 18.02
CA GLU A 171 -2.27 -10.93 19.40
C GLU A 171 -2.55 -9.43 19.56
N TYR A 172 -3.60 -9.13 20.32
CA TYR A 172 -4.04 -7.76 20.58
C TYR A 172 -3.85 -7.48 22.06
N PHE A 173 -3.34 -6.30 22.40
CA PHE A 173 -3.05 -5.93 23.78
C PHE A 173 -3.73 -4.61 24.14
N SER A 174 -4.22 -4.56 25.38
CA SER A 174 -4.79 -3.35 25.97
C SER A 174 -3.69 -2.38 26.44
N SER A 175 -4.11 -1.19 26.89
CA SER A 175 -3.23 -0.20 27.52
C SER A 175 -2.46 -0.73 28.74
N SER A 176 -3.00 -1.74 29.44
CA SER A 176 -2.33 -2.39 30.58
C SER A 176 -1.30 -3.44 30.16
N GLY A 177 -1.14 -3.69 28.85
CA GLY A 177 -0.32 -4.78 28.31
C GLY A 177 -0.95 -6.17 28.43
N SER A 178 -2.24 -6.24 28.78
CA SER A 178 -2.96 -7.51 28.86
C SER A 178 -3.43 -7.95 27.49
N ALA A 179 -3.27 -9.24 27.16
CA ALA A 179 -3.82 -9.79 25.93
C ALA A 179 -5.35 -9.73 25.94
N ILE A 180 -5.94 -9.25 24.83
CA ILE A 180 -7.37 -9.14 24.61
C ILE A 180 -7.83 -10.39 23.84
N GLN A 181 -8.82 -11.10 24.39
CA GLN A 181 -9.46 -12.26 23.75
C GLN A 181 -10.85 -11.86 23.24
N PHE A 182 -11.24 -12.33 22.05
CA PHE A 182 -12.51 -11.97 21.41
C PHE A 182 -13.04 -13.08 20.49
#